data_AF-A0A7C3XHR2-F1
#
_entry.id   AF-A0A7C3XHR2-F1
#
_cell.length_a   1.000
_cell.length_b   1.000
_cell.length_c   1.000
_cell.angle_alpha   90.00
_cell.angle_beta   90.00
_cell.angle_gamma   90.00
#
_symmetry.space_group_name_H-M   'P 1'
#
loop_
_entity.id
_entity.type
_entity.pdbx_description
1 polymer ?
#
loop_
_entity_poly.entity_id
_entity_poly.type
_entity_poly.pdbx_seq_one_letter_code
_entity_poly.pdbx_strand_id
1 'polypeptide(L)'
;MHPKWIDYLHCNTEELKRMYERGEVEDLVALGLAMNYTSIKDKHPICLVSEGISYRDAEKIGCQKFGNVEEALEYLTERYGSDSKVNILTHGGETYPIVG
;
A
#
# COMPACT_ATOMS: atom_id res chain seq x y z
N MET A 1 4.54 12.64 8.84
CA MET A 1 3.32 11.99 8.31
C MET A 1 2.31 13.09 8.01
N HIS A 2 1.76 13.17 6.79
CA HIS A 2 0.78 14.22 6.47
C HIS A 2 -0.53 13.94 7.21
N PRO A 3 -1.10 14.87 8.00
CA PRO A 3 -2.23 14.58 8.90
C PRO A 3 -3.46 13.98 8.21
N LYS A 4 -3.73 14.34 6.95
CA LYS A 4 -4.89 13.89 6.15
C LYS A 4 -4.61 12.69 5.25
N TRP A 5 -3.37 12.18 5.21
CA TRP A 5 -3.01 11.11 4.27
C TRP A 5 -3.79 9.82 4.54
N ILE A 6 -3.84 9.39 5.81
CA ILE A 6 -4.59 8.18 6.23
C ILE A 6 -6.08 8.31 5.90
N ASP A 7 -6.64 9.51 6.01
CA ASP A 7 -8.05 9.77 5.72
C ASP A 7 -8.37 9.54 4.25
N TYR A 8 -7.41 9.53 3.32
CA TYR A 8 -7.64 9.22 1.91
C TYR A 8 -7.35 7.76 1.52
N LEU A 9 -6.63 6.99 2.35
CA LEU A 9 -6.20 5.63 1.97
C LEU A 9 -7.33 4.59 2.01
N HIS A 10 -8.45 4.92 2.66
CA HIS A 10 -9.65 4.08 2.64
C HIS A 10 -10.34 4.06 1.26
N CYS A 11 -10.14 5.10 0.44
CA CYS A 11 -10.66 5.17 -0.92
C CYS A 11 -9.82 4.31 -1.89
N ASN A 12 -10.39 4.04 -3.07
CA ASN A 12 -9.62 3.58 -4.23
C ASN A 12 -9.19 4.75 -5.13
N THR A 13 -8.31 4.48 -6.08
CA THR A 13 -7.74 5.49 -6.98
C THR A 13 -8.81 6.28 -7.74
N GLU A 14 -9.86 5.61 -8.22
CA GLU A 14 -10.93 6.24 -9.00
C GLU A 14 -11.85 7.11 -8.13
N GLU A 15 -12.07 6.71 -6.88
CA GLU A 15 -12.81 7.52 -5.91
C GLU A 15 -12.07 8.81 -5.57
N LEU A 16 -10.75 8.73 -5.35
CA LEU A 16 -9.90 9.91 -5.12
C LEU A 16 -9.90 10.88 -6.30
N LYS A 17 -9.85 10.36 -7.55
CA LYS A 17 -10.00 11.19 -8.75
C LYS A 17 -11.34 11.92 -8.78
N ARG A 18 -12.43 11.21 -8.52
CA ARG A 18 -13.76 11.82 -8.48
C ARG A 18 -13.91 12.86 -7.37
N MET A 19 -13.32 12.63 -6.19
CA MET A 19 -13.29 13.64 -5.11
C MET A 19 -12.56 14.91 -5.54
N TYR A 20 -11.43 14.75 -6.24
CA TYR A 20 -10.68 15.88 -6.79
C TYR A 20 -11.51 16.65 -7.84
N GLU A 21 -12.14 15.95 -8.78
CA GLU A 21 -13.00 16.56 -9.82
C GLU A 21 -14.19 17.32 -9.24
N ARG A 22 -14.74 16.84 -8.10
CA ARG A 22 -15.83 17.51 -7.37
C ARG A 22 -15.37 18.67 -6.47
N GLY A 23 -14.07 18.88 -6.30
CA GLY A 23 -13.53 19.91 -5.40
C GLY A 23 -13.70 19.58 -3.91
N GLU A 24 -13.80 18.31 -3.55
CA GLU A 24 -14.01 17.82 -2.17
C GLU A 24 -12.70 17.54 -1.41
N VAL A 25 -11.56 17.89 -1.99
CA VAL A 25 -10.24 17.62 -1.43
C VAL A 25 -9.73 18.86 -0.72
N GLU A 26 -9.61 18.76 0.60
CA GLU A 26 -9.06 19.82 1.46
C GLU A 26 -7.53 19.97 1.31
N ASP A 27 -6.84 18.86 1.02
CA ASP A 27 -5.39 18.77 1.09
C ASP A 27 -4.83 18.04 -0.14
N LEU A 28 -4.40 18.82 -1.12
CA LEU A 28 -3.88 18.32 -2.39
C LEU A 28 -2.55 17.57 -2.24
N VAL A 29 -1.77 17.87 -1.19
CA VAL A 29 -0.49 17.17 -0.94
C VAL A 29 -0.77 15.77 -0.38
N ALA A 30 -1.66 15.67 0.61
CA ALA A 30 -2.12 14.37 1.10
C ALA A 30 -2.79 13.54 0.00
N LEU A 31 -3.59 14.16 -0.88
CA LEU A 31 -4.18 13.49 -2.03
C LEU A 31 -3.10 12.90 -2.96
N GLY A 32 -2.08 13.69 -3.33
CA GLY A 32 -1.02 13.21 -4.21
C GLY A 32 -0.29 11.98 -3.65
N LEU A 33 0.01 11.98 -2.35
CA LEU A 33 0.59 10.82 -1.67
C LEU A 33 -0.38 9.62 -1.64
N ALA A 34 -1.68 9.86 -1.41
CA ALA A 34 -2.69 8.81 -1.38
C ALA A 34 -2.90 8.18 -2.76
N MET A 35 -2.93 8.98 -3.83
CA MET A 35 -3.04 8.49 -5.21
C MET A 35 -1.87 7.58 -5.60
N ASN A 36 -0.64 7.96 -5.23
CA ASN A 36 0.54 7.11 -5.49
C ASN A 36 0.36 5.72 -4.84
N TYR A 37 0.03 5.70 -3.55
CA TYR A 37 -0.13 4.46 -2.80
C TYR A 37 -1.35 3.63 -3.24
N THR A 38 -2.51 4.27 -3.43
CA THR A 38 -3.76 3.60 -3.84
C THR A 38 -3.63 2.97 -5.23
N SER A 39 -2.90 3.60 -6.15
CA SER A 39 -2.65 3.05 -7.49
C SER A 39 -1.90 1.71 -7.49
N ILE A 40 -1.13 1.44 -6.42
CA ILE A 40 -0.42 0.18 -6.19
C ILE A 40 -1.35 -0.82 -5.49
N LYS A 41 -1.97 -0.43 -4.36
CA LYS A 41 -2.82 -1.33 -3.56
C LYS A 41 -4.04 -1.84 -4.33
N ASP A 42 -4.56 -1.06 -5.26
CA ASP A 42 -5.71 -1.44 -6.09
C ASP A 42 -5.37 -2.58 -7.07
N LYS A 43 -4.07 -2.77 -7.38
CA LYS A 43 -3.59 -3.78 -8.34
C LYS A 43 -2.89 -4.96 -7.67
N HIS A 44 -2.28 -4.73 -6.52
CA HIS A 44 -1.44 -5.70 -5.83
C HIS A 44 -1.77 -5.75 -4.33
N PRO A 45 -1.86 -6.95 -3.74
CA PRO A 45 -1.97 -7.08 -2.30
C PRO A 45 -0.71 -6.51 -1.64
N ILE A 46 -0.90 -5.70 -0.61
CA ILE A 46 0.20 -5.18 0.20
C ILE A 46 0.19 -5.89 1.54
N CYS A 47 1.19 -6.72 1.78
CA CYS A 47 1.42 -7.38 3.05
C CYS A 47 2.35 -6.52 3.93
N LEU A 48 1.99 -6.29 5.18
CA LEU A 48 2.71 -5.44 6.11
C LEU A 48 3.20 -6.23 7.33
N VAL A 49 4.51 -6.21 7.56
CA VAL A 49 5.15 -6.74 8.77
C VAL A 49 5.80 -5.56 9.48
N SER A 50 5.33 -5.25 10.70
CA SER A 50 5.81 -4.08 11.46
C SER A 50 5.35 -4.17 12.91
N GLU A 51 6.19 -3.90 13.89
CA GLU A 51 5.74 -3.78 15.29
C GLU A 51 5.08 -2.42 15.58
N GLY A 52 5.40 -1.40 14.77
CA GLY A 52 4.97 -0.02 14.99
C GLY A 52 3.61 0.36 14.42
N ILE A 53 2.93 -0.55 13.70
CA ILE A 53 1.63 -0.28 13.06
C ILE A 53 0.61 -1.29 13.59
N SER A 54 -0.52 -0.82 14.11
CA SER A 54 -1.58 -1.69 14.62
C SER A 54 -2.31 -2.43 13.48
N TYR A 55 -2.99 -3.54 13.78
CA TYR A 55 -3.86 -4.22 12.81
C TYR A 55 -4.96 -3.30 12.28
N ARG A 56 -5.55 -2.49 13.16
CA ARG A 56 -6.59 -1.51 12.82
C ARG A 56 -6.09 -0.47 11.83
N ASP A 57 -4.87 0.05 12.03
CA ASP A 57 -4.32 1.07 11.14
C ASP A 57 -3.86 0.47 9.81
N ALA A 58 -3.33 -0.77 9.83
CA ALA A 58 -3.02 -1.51 8.61
C ALA A 58 -4.26 -1.76 7.75
N GLU A 59 -5.37 -2.17 8.37
CA GLU A 59 -6.66 -2.36 7.69
C GLU A 59 -7.19 -1.05 7.10
N LYS A 60 -7.14 0.05 7.86
CA LYS A 60 -7.58 1.37 7.38
C LYS A 60 -6.82 1.83 6.13
N ILE A 61 -5.55 1.50 6.02
CA ILE A 61 -4.75 1.84 4.83
C ILE A 61 -4.84 0.79 3.73
N GLY A 62 -5.56 -0.32 3.93
CA GLY A 62 -5.73 -1.37 2.92
C GLY A 62 -4.54 -2.33 2.81
N CYS A 63 -3.75 -2.47 3.87
CA CYS A 63 -2.72 -3.50 3.99
C CYS A 63 -3.26 -4.71 4.75
N GLN A 64 -2.78 -5.91 4.39
CA GLN A 64 -2.93 -7.10 5.21
C GLN A 64 -1.71 -7.24 6.13
N LYS A 65 -1.93 -7.19 7.44
CA LYS A 65 -0.86 -7.25 8.43
C LYS A 65 -0.56 -8.69 8.85
N PHE A 66 0.73 -9.03 8.99
CA PHE A 66 1.23 -10.33 9.46
C PHE A 66 2.21 -10.16 10.61
N GLY A 67 2.45 -11.25 11.36
CA GLY A 67 3.38 -11.27 12.49
C GLY A 67 4.84 -11.31 12.06
N ASN A 68 5.13 -11.97 10.94
CA ASN A 68 6.47 -12.13 10.37
C ASN A 68 6.43 -12.22 8.84
N VAL A 69 7.60 -12.28 8.21
CA VAL A 69 7.74 -12.28 6.75
C VAL A 69 7.32 -13.62 6.15
N GLU A 70 7.54 -14.71 6.88
CA GLU A 70 7.22 -16.08 6.48
C GLU A 70 5.71 -16.24 6.28
N GLU A 71 4.89 -15.81 7.24
CA GLU A 71 3.42 -15.82 7.14
C GLU A 71 2.91 -15.02 5.94
N ALA A 72 3.53 -13.85 5.67
CA ALA A 72 3.17 -13.03 4.53
C ALA A 72 3.54 -13.72 3.20
N LEU A 73 4.70 -14.39 3.14
CA LEU A 73 5.15 -15.13 1.97
C LEU A 73 4.30 -16.37 1.71
N GLU A 74 3.87 -17.09 2.76
CA GLU A 74 2.95 -18.22 2.64
C GLU A 74 1.63 -17.77 2.00
N TYR A 75 1.01 -16.71 2.52
CA TYR A 75 -0.20 -16.11 1.94
C TYR A 75 -0.02 -15.73 0.45
N LEU A 76 1.10 -15.10 0.10
CA LEU A 76 1.37 -14.71 -1.29
C LEU A 76 1.66 -15.93 -2.17
N THR A 77 2.30 -16.97 -1.65
CA THR A 77 2.61 -18.20 -2.37
C THR A 77 1.34 -18.97 -2.69
N GLU A 78 0.40 -19.06 -1.74
CA GLU A 78 -0.93 -19.64 -2.00
C GLU A 78 -1.68 -18.89 -3.11
N ARG A 79 -1.53 -17.56 -3.14
CA ARG A 79 -2.21 -16.69 -4.12
C ARG A 79 -1.57 -16.76 -5.52
N TYR A 80 -0.24 -16.76 -5.60
CA TYR A 80 0.50 -16.63 -6.86
C TYR A 80 1.10 -17.93 -7.38
N GLY A 81 1.05 -19.01 -6.58
CA GLY A 81 1.62 -20.31 -6.90
C GLY A 81 3.06 -20.49 -6.40
N SER A 82 3.43 -21.74 -6.13
CA SER A 82 4.77 -22.13 -5.64
C SER A 82 5.91 -21.83 -6.62
N ASP A 83 5.60 -21.72 -7.92
CA ASP A 83 6.58 -21.42 -8.97
C ASP A 83 6.83 -19.91 -9.15
N SER A 84 6.20 -19.08 -8.31
CA SER A 84 6.41 -17.64 -8.32
C SER A 84 7.83 -17.27 -7.87
N LYS A 85 8.31 -16.12 -8.34
CA LYS A 85 9.66 -15.63 -8.04
C LYS A 85 9.58 -14.55 -6.98
N VAL A 86 10.54 -14.57 -6.06
CA VAL A 86 10.69 -13.54 -5.02
C VAL A 86 11.88 -12.65 -5.37
N ASN A 87 11.66 -11.35 -5.41
CA ASN A 87 12.71 -10.35 -5.51
C ASN A 87 12.81 -9.61 -4.17
N ILE A 88 14.04 -9.38 -3.69
CA ILE A 88 14.31 -8.76 -2.40
C ILE A 88 15.00 -7.42 -2.63
N LEU A 89 14.40 -6.35 -2.12
CA LEU A 89 14.99 -5.02 -2.04
C LEU A 89 15.29 -4.69 -0.58
N THR A 90 16.53 -4.89 -0.16
CA THR A 90 16.94 -4.72 1.25
C THR A 90 16.78 -3.28 1.76
N HIS A 91 16.91 -2.30 0.86
CA HIS A 91 16.79 -0.87 1.17
C HIS A 91 15.83 -0.18 0.20
N GLY A 92 14.56 -0.60 0.20
CA GLY A 92 13.56 -0.16 -0.79
C GLY A 92 13.35 1.36 -0.89
N GLY A 93 13.55 2.10 0.20
CA GLY A 93 13.48 3.57 0.20
C GLY A 93 14.67 4.29 -0.45
N GLU A 94 15.77 3.57 -0.67
CA GLU A 94 17.04 4.10 -1.21
C GLU A 94 17.43 3.44 -2.55
N THR A 95 16.63 2.47 -3.00
CA THR A 95 16.91 1.68 -4.20
C THR A 95 16.02 2.11 -5.35
N TYR A 96 16.61 2.36 -6.53
CA TYR A 96 15.89 2.54 -7.78
C TYR A 96 16.03 1.27 -8.63
N PRO A 97 15.01 0.39 -8.67
CA PRO A 97 15.09 -0.84 -9.45
C PRO A 97 15.04 -0.54 -10.95
N ILE A 98 15.99 -1.09 -11.70
CA ILE A 98 15.97 -1.08 -13.17
C ILE A 98 15.32 -2.38 -13.63
N VAL A 99 14.22 -2.27 -14.36
CA VAL A 99 13.57 -3.42 -15.00
C VAL A 99 14.33 -3.72 -16.30
N GLY A 100 14.80 -4.95 -16.45
CA GLY A 100 15.46 -5.47 -17.65
C GLY A 100 14.61 -6.51 -18.37
#